data_AF-A0AAP5ICQ9-F1
#
_entry.id   AF-A0AAP5ICQ9-F1
#
_cell.length_a   1.000
_cell.length_b   1.000
_cell.length_c   1.000
_cell.angle_alpha   90.00
_cell.angle_beta   90.00
_cell.angle_gamma   90.00
#
_symmetry.space_group_name_H-M   'P 1'
#
loop_
_entity.id
_entity.type
_entity.pdbx_description
1 polymer ?
#
loop_
_entity_poly.entity_id
_entity_poly.type
_entity_poly.pdbx_seq_one_letter_code
_entity_poly.pdbx_strand_id
1 'polypeptide(L)'
;MQSALDQFRISIGRVRDLINLHNSVKAQTTNALDVSDILRASLVLAVSALDYYIHEVVTLGMLEIHCNQRPEPIPPANTTQSAFSRFEISLSAARQERIMAIDVASWLKNEIQQSYGSTFMQQSHTISSLIPVISTSIANKLNNNVSWLENEIRETLSYKSFQQPDKIADAIRLISGKKLWEEVSVKIGKPAKDIKQQLSAIVDRRNKIAHEADIDPTFNIGNRWNIDELLVSDAVDFIEQLVETVHQIL
;
A
#
# COMPACT_ATOMS: atom_id res chain seq x y z
N MET A 1 -0.97 9.07 -4.22
CA MET A 1 -0.83 7.62 -4.56
C MET A 1 0.32 7.24 -5.52
N GLN A 2 0.79 8.08 -6.46
CA GLN A 2 1.82 7.71 -7.47
C GLN A 2 3.13 7.16 -6.86
N SER A 3 3.55 7.69 -5.71
CA SER A 3 4.74 7.22 -4.98
C SER A 3 4.71 5.73 -4.66
N ALA A 4 3.53 5.16 -4.37
CA ALA A 4 3.37 3.73 -4.13
C ALA A 4 3.67 2.89 -5.39
N LEU A 5 3.21 3.36 -6.56
CA LEU A 5 3.48 2.70 -7.84
C LEU A 5 4.96 2.81 -8.21
N ASP A 6 5.58 3.97 -8.00
CA ASP A 6 7.01 4.16 -8.28
C ASP A 6 7.87 3.24 -7.40
N GLN A 7 7.54 3.10 -6.11
CA GLN A 7 8.22 2.17 -5.21
C GLN A 7 7.99 0.70 -5.60
N PHE A 8 6.79 0.36 -6.09
CA PHE A 8 6.51 -0.96 -6.63
C PHE A 8 7.37 -1.27 -7.86
N ARG A 9 7.44 -0.36 -8.83
CA ARG A 9 8.27 -0.49 -10.05
C ARG A 9 9.74 -0.69 -9.72
N ILE A 10 10.28 0.05 -8.75
CA ILE A 10 11.64 -0.15 -8.24
C ILE A 10 11.81 -1.56 -7.67
N SER A 11 10.85 -2.03 -6.89
CA SER A 11 10.88 -3.35 -6.27
C SER A 11 10.83 -4.48 -7.31
N ILE A 12 9.95 -4.38 -8.31
CA ILE A 12 9.87 -5.35 -9.42
C ILE A 12 11.09 -5.30 -10.32
N GLY A 13 11.69 -4.13 -10.55
CA GLY A 13 12.98 -4.01 -11.25
C GLY A 13 14.07 -4.86 -10.57
N ARG A 14 14.18 -4.75 -9.23
CA ARG A 14 15.13 -5.59 -8.45
C ARG A 14 14.82 -7.08 -8.55
N VAL A 15 13.55 -7.47 -8.62
CA VAL A 15 13.16 -8.87 -8.83
C VAL A 15 13.62 -9.36 -10.21
N ARG A 16 13.46 -8.55 -11.26
CA ARG A 16 13.95 -8.88 -12.60
C ARG A 16 15.47 -8.99 -12.64
N ASP A 17 16.18 -8.12 -11.93
CA ASP A 17 17.64 -8.22 -11.81
C ASP A 17 18.07 -9.54 -11.15
N LEU A 18 17.33 -10.04 -10.15
CA LEU A 18 17.59 -11.34 -9.53
C LEU A 18 17.34 -12.50 -10.50
N ILE A 19 16.27 -12.44 -11.31
CA ILE A 19 16.02 -13.45 -12.35
C ILE A 19 17.14 -13.44 -13.40
N ASN A 20 17.59 -12.26 -13.82
CA ASN A 20 18.71 -12.12 -14.76
C ASN A 20 20.03 -12.65 -14.18
N LEU A 21 20.27 -12.41 -12.88
CA LEU A 21 21.41 -12.95 -12.16
C LEU A 21 21.35 -14.48 -12.11
N HIS A 22 20.19 -15.05 -11.77
CA HIS A 22 19.96 -16.50 -11.82
C HIS A 22 20.33 -17.07 -13.19
N ASN A 23 19.81 -16.48 -14.27
CA ASN A 23 20.04 -16.97 -15.64
C ASN A 23 21.52 -16.91 -16.02
N SER A 24 22.20 -15.82 -15.61
CA SER A 24 23.63 -15.63 -15.87
C SER A 24 24.49 -16.65 -15.13
N VAL A 25 24.19 -16.93 -13.86
CA VAL A 25 24.91 -17.94 -13.07
C VAL A 25 24.64 -19.33 -13.61
N LYS A 26 23.36 -19.68 -13.86
CA LYS A 26 22.96 -20.99 -14.39
C LYS A 26 23.66 -21.32 -15.71
N ALA A 27 23.82 -20.34 -16.60
CA ALA A 27 24.54 -20.51 -17.86
C ALA A 27 26.05 -20.78 -17.71
N GLN A 28 26.64 -20.39 -16.59
CA GLN A 28 28.08 -20.50 -16.30
C GLN A 28 28.42 -21.66 -15.35
N THR A 29 27.41 -22.30 -14.75
CA THR A 29 27.59 -23.35 -13.75
C THR A 29 27.06 -24.70 -14.24
N THR A 30 27.47 -25.77 -13.58
CA THR A 30 26.90 -27.10 -13.82
C THR A 30 25.71 -27.34 -12.88
N ASN A 31 24.93 -28.39 -13.14
CA ASN A 31 23.82 -28.81 -12.28
C ASN A 31 24.24 -29.21 -10.84
N ALA A 32 25.54 -29.25 -10.54
CA ALA A 32 26.04 -29.47 -9.18
C ALA A 32 25.79 -28.26 -8.26
N LEU A 33 25.63 -27.06 -8.82
CA LEU A 33 25.23 -25.87 -8.07
C LEU A 33 23.73 -25.63 -8.27
N ASP A 34 22.94 -25.78 -7.21
CA ASP A 34 21.53 -25.44 -7.22
C ASP A 34 21.36 -23.92 -7.02
N VAL A 35 20.96 -23.23 -8.10
CA VAL A 35 20.67 -21.79 -8.09
C VAL A 35 19.18 -21.47 -7.97
N SER A 36 18.31 -22.49 -7.85
CA SER A 36 16.85 -22.31 -7.86
C SER A 36 16.33 -21.49 -6.67
N ASP A 37 17.12 -21.32 -5.61
CA ASP A 37 16.79 -20.42 -4.50
C ASP A 37 16.79 -18.94 -4.87
N ILE A 38 17.51 -18.54 -5.92
CA ILE A 38 17.42 -17.18 -6.46
C ILE A 38 16.02 -16.96 -7.08
N LEU A 39 15.47 -17.96 -7.75
CA LEU A 39 14.10 -17.91 -8.29
C LEU A 39 13.05 -17.92 -7.18
N ARG A 40 13.25 -18.73 -6.12
CA ARG A 40 12.35 -18.75 -4.96
C ARG A 40 12.31 -17.39 -4.25
N ALA A 41 13.48 -16.78 -4.03
CA ALA A 41 13.59 -15.45 -3.47
C ALA A 41 12.90 -14.41 -4.36
N SER A 42 13.10 -14.49 -5.68
CA SER A 42 12.47 -13.59 -6.66
C SER A 42 10.93 -13.65 -6.57
N LEU A 43 10.35 -14.84 -6.50
CA LEU A 43 8.90 -15.01 -6.36
C LEU A 43 8.37 -14.44 -5.03
N VAL A 44 9.06 -14.71 -3.91
CA VAL A 44 8.68 -14.17 -2.59
C VAL A 44 8.75 -12.64 -2.57
N LEU A 45 9.77 -12.06 -3.20
CA LEU A 45 9.96 -10.61 -3.29
C LEU A 45 8.90 -9.95 -4.19
N ALA A 46 8.49 -10.59 -5.29
CA ALA A 46 7.42 -10.09 -6.15
C ALA A 46 6.08 -10.00 -5.43
N VAL A 47 5.70 -11.06 -4.69
CA VAL A 47 4.46 -11.07 -3.90
C VAL A 47 4.55 -10.07 -2.73
N SER A 48 5.74 -9.90 -2.14
CA SER A 48 5.96 -8.87 -1.12
C SER A 48 5.81 -7.45 -1.68
N ALA A 49 6.26 -7.20 -2.92
CA ALA A 49 6.09 -5.92 -3.58
C ALA A 49 4.60 -5.59 -3.83
N LEU A 50 3.80 -6.58 -4.24
CA LEU A 50 2.34 -6.44 -4.36
C LEU A 50 1.69 -6.11 -3.00
N ASP A 51 2.02 -6.85 -1.95
CA ASP A 51 1.47 -6.64 -0.60
C ASP A 51 1.74 -5.22 -0.11
N TYR A 52 3.01 -4.79 -0.23
CA TYR A 52 3.44 -3.44 0.13
C TYR A 52 2.72 -2.36 -0.69
N TYR A 53 2.61 -2.54 -2.01
CA TYR A 53 1.88 -1.60 -2.87
C TYR A 53 0.43 -1.38 -2.39
N ILE A 54 -0.27 -2.46 -2.01
CA ILE A 54 -1.65 -2.35 -1.54
C ILE A 54 -1.72 -1.63 -0.18
N HIS A 55 -0.79 -1.91 0.74
CA HIS A 55 -0.68 -1.16 2.01
C HIS A 55 -0.49 0.34 1.76
N GLU A 56 0.46 0.71 0.91
CA GLU A 56 0.76 2.12 0.65
C GLU A 56 -0.38 2.84 -0.06
N VAL A 57 -0.96 2.24 -1.11
CA VAL A 57 -2.03 2.91 -1.87
C VAL A 57 -3.28 3.11 -1.03
N VAL A 58 -3.62 2.14 -0.18
CA VAL A 58 -4.74 2.24 0.76
C VAL A 58 -4.46 3.29 1.83
N THR A 59 -3.26 3.29 2.42
CA THR A 59 -2.88 4.30 3.42
C THR A 59 -2.97 5.71 2.82
N LEU A 60 -2.36 5.93 1.67
CA LEU A 60 -2.40 7.23 0.97
C LEU A 60 -3.83 7.61 0.59
N GLY A 61 -4.62 6.69 0.05
CA GLY A 61 -6.01 6.95 -0.33
C GLY A 61 -6.90 7.29 0.88
N MET A 62 -6.67 6.66 2.04
CA MET A 62 -7.38 6.98 3.28
C MET A 62 -7.02 8.38 3.80
N LEU A 63 -5.74 8.77 3.72
CA LEU A 63 -5.29 10.12 4.05
C LEU A 63 -5.87 11.17 3.10
N GLU A 64 -5.90 10.88 1.80
CA GLU A 64 -6.53 11.75 0.79
C GLU A 64 -8.03 11.94 1.06
N ILE A 65 -8.75 10.90 1.51
CA ILE A 65 -10.16 11.01 1.94
C ILE A 65 -10.29 11.88 3.19
N HIS A 66 -9.47 11.63 4.21
CA HIS A 66 -9.48 12.42 5.45
C HIS A 66 -9.23 13.92 5.19
N CYS A 67 -8.30 14.23 4.29
CA CYS A 67 -7.98 15.60 3.90
C CYS A 67 -8.96 16.22 2.87
N ASN A 68 -10.07 15.56 2.54
CA ASN A 68 -11.03 15.97 1.50
C ASN A 68 -10.41 16.18 0.10
N GLN A 69 -9.28 15.54 -0.19
CA GLN A 69 -8.65 15.55 -1.51
C GLN A 69 -9.23 14.45 -2.43
N ARG A 70 -9.87 13.45 -1.84
CA ARG A 70 -10.60 12.37 -2.51
C ARG A 70 -11.98 12.21 -1.87
N PRO A 71 -13.06 12.00 -2.64
CA PRO A 71 -14.37 11.72 -2.07
C PRO A 71 -14.39 10.36 -1.38
N GLU A 72 -15.07 10.29 -0.23
CA GLU A 72 -15.31 9.03 0.47
C GLU A 72 -16.15 8.06 -0.40
N PRO A 73 -15.83 6.76 -0.43
CA PRO A 73 -16.63 5.77 -1.15
C PRO A 73 -18.08 5.73 -0.69
N ILE A 74 -19.02 5.68 -1.65
CA ILE A 74 -20.45 5.59 -1.35
C ILE A 74 -20.74 4.26 -0.62
N PRO A 75 -21.48 4.28 0.51
CA PRO A 75 -21.91 3.08 1.20
C PRO A 75 -22.70 2.14 0.28
N PRO A 76 -22.48 0.81 0.36
CA PRO A 76 -23.35 -0.13 -0.35
C PRO A 76 -24.80 -0.04 0.15
N ALA A 77 -25.76 -0.41 -0.69
CA ALA A 77 -27.20 -0.23 -0.44
C ALA A 77 -27.73 -0.85 0.87
N ASN A 78 -26.96 -1.76 1.49
CA ASN A 78 -27.31 -2.45 2.72
C ASN A 78 -26.71 -1.81 4.00
N THR A 79 -25.98 -0.71 3.90
CA THR A 79 -25.33 -0.06 5.06
C THR A 79 -25.35 1.45 4.91
N THR A 80 -25.38 2.16 6.05
CA THR A 80 -25.37 3.62 6.10
C THR A 80 -23.97 4.22 6.08
N GLN A 81 -22.93 3.41 6.31
CA GLN A 81 -21.54 3.85 6.43
C GLN A 81 -20.66 3.20 5.35
N SER A 82 -19.67 3.92 4.86
CA SER A 82 -18.67 3.36 3.94
C SER A 82 -17.73 2.41 4.69
N ALA A 83 -16.87 1.68 3.97
CA ALA A 83 -15.81 0.92 4.61
C ALA A 83 -14.78 1.83 5.31
N PHE A 84 -14.52 3.02 4.75
CA PHE A 84 -13.66 4.05 5.36
C PHE A 84 -14.21 4.50 6.71
N SER A 85 -15.50 4.86 6.78
CA SER A 85 -16.13 5.35 8.02
C SER A 85 -16.20 4.29 9.12
N ARG A 86 -16.19 3.00 8.77
CA ARG A 86 -16.14 1.89 9.74
C ARG A 86 -14.72 1.48 10.12
N PHE A 87 -13.69 2.12 9.56
CA PHE A 87 -12.31 1.80 9.90
C PHE A 87 -12.06 2.17 11.37
N GLU A 88 -11.72 1.16 12.17
CA GLU A 88 -11.49 1.33 13.59
C GLU A 88 -10.08 1.86 13.84
N ILE A 89 -9.96 2.88 14.68
CA ILE A 89 -8.70 3.45 15.15
C ILE A 89 -8.67 3.45 16.67
N SER A 90 -7.48 3.34 17.26
CA SER A 90 -7.31 3.41 18.69
C SER A 90 -7.64 4.80 19.26
N LEU A 91 -8.37 4.82 20.36
CA LEU A 91 -8.65 6.04 21.12
C LEU A 91 -7.38 6.71 21.67
N SER A 92 -6.30 5.94 21.89
CA SER A 92 -5.03 6.51 22.34
C SER A 92 -4.42 7.43 21.29
N ALA A 93 -4.51 7.06 20.01
CA ALA A 93 -4.02 7.87 18.90
C ALA A 93 -4.88 9.15 18.73
N ALA A 94 -6.20 9.02 18.79
CA ALA A 94 -7.11 10.17 18.77
C ALA A 94 -6.87 11.15 19.95
N ARG A 95 -6.48 10.63 21.12
CA ARG A 95 -6.10 11.48 22.27
C ARG A 95 -4.84 12.30 21.99
N GLN A 96 -3.88 11.78 21.23
CA GLN A 96 -2.66 12.50 20.87
C GLN A 96 -2.97 13.73 20.01
N GLU A 97 -3.89 13.61 19.06
CA GLU A 97 -4.40 14.74 18.28
C GLU A 97 -5.04 15.80 19.19
N ARG A 98 -5.89 15.38 20.13
CA ARG A 98 -6.53 16.28 21.09
C ARG A 98 -5.51 17.04 21.94
N ILE A 99 -4.42 16.40 22.35
CA ILE A 99 -3.35 17.06 23.13
C ILE A 99 -2.67 18.15 22.29
N MET A 100 -2.38 17.89 21.01
CA MET A 100 -1.84 18.91 20.11
C MET A 100 -2.82 20.07 19.88
N ALA A 101 -4.12 19.77 19.82
CA ALA A 101 -5.18 20.76 19.68
C ALA A 101 -5.42 21.57 20.96
N ILE A 102 -5.02 21.12 22.16
CA ILE A 102 -5.17 21.89 23.40
C ILE A 102 -4.12 22.99 23.51
N ASP A 103 -2.91 22.79 22.97
CA ASP A 103 -1.82 23.77 22.99
C ASP A 103 -1.91 24.80 21.83
N VAL A 104 -3.12 25.27 21.51
CA VAL A 104 -3.38 26.17 20.35
C VAL A 104 -2.51 27.40 20.38
N ALA A 105 -2.38 28.03 21.53
CA ALA A 105 -1.64 29.28 21.66
C ALA A 105 -0.17 29.12 21.28
N SER A 106 0.47 28.02 21.69
CA SER A 106 1.89 27.77 21.45
C SER A 106 2.15 27.44 19.98
N TRP A 107 1.39 26.49 19.41
CA TRP A 107 1.63 26.11 18.01
C TRP A 107 1.21 27.23 17.05
N LEU A 108 0.11 27.94 17.30
CA LEU A 108 -0.36 29.03 16.43
C LEU A 108 0.63 30.19 16.43
N LYS A 109 1.21 30.51 17.59
CA LYS A 109 2.30 31.50 17.69
C LYS A 109 3.50 31.11 16.84
N ASN A 110 3.93 29.84 16.91
CA ASN A 110 5.05 29.35 16.13
C ASN A 110 4.76 29.38 14.62
N GLU A 111 3.57 28.93 14.21
CA GLU A 111 3.14 28.92 12.80
C GLU A 111 3.11 30.33 12.20
N ILE A 112 2.53 31.28 12.93
CA ILE A 112 2.46 32.69 12.52
C ILE A 112 3.86 33.30 12.46
N GLN A 113 4.71 33.05 13.46
CA GLN A 113 6.08 33.54 13.47
C GLN A 113 6.90 32.99 12.30
N GLN A 114 6.72 31.71 11.93
CA GLN A 114 7.40 31.11 10.79
C GLN A 114 6.90 31.65 9.45
N SER A 115 5.59 31.82 9.29
CA SER A 115 4.97 32.20 8.01
C SER A 115 4.99 33.71 7.75
N TYR A 116 4.87 34.53 8.80
CA TYR A 116 4.72 35.98 8.71
C TYR A 116 5.85 36.77 9.39
N GLY A 117 6.77 36.09 10.08
CA GLY A 117 7.96 36.69 10.70
C GLY A 117 7.72 37.29 12.08
N SER A 118 8.81 37.67 12.75
CA SER A 118 8.79 38.24 14.10
C SER A 118 8.24 39.67 14.16
N THR A 119 8.33 40.43 13.08
CA THR A 119 7.77 41.79 12.96
C THR A 119 6.25 41.79 13.04
N PHE A 120 5.59 40.79 12.44
CA PHE A 120 4.15 40.63 12.53
C PHE A 120 3.68 40.47 13.99
N MET A 121 4.46 39.78 14.82
CA MET A 121 4.14 39.53 16.24
C MET A 121 4.24 40.77 17.14
N GLN A 122 4.90 41.83 16.69
CA GLN A 122 5.18 43.04 17.48
C GLN A 122 4.26 44.21 17.13
N GLN A 123 3.46 44.10 16.06
CA GLN A 123 2.58 45.15 15.58
C GLN A 123 1.15 45.00 16.12
N SER A 124 0.43 46.12 16.23
CA SER A 124 -1.02 46.10 16.49
C SER A 124 -1.76 45.74 15.21
N HIS A 125 -2.65 44.76 15.30
CA HIS A 125 -3.47 44.30 14.18
C HIS A 125 -4.95 44.47 14.51
N THR A 126 -5.76 44.72 13.47
CA THR A 126 -7.21 44.63 13.59
C THR A 126 -7.65 43.17 13.59
N ILE A 127 -8.81 42.88 14.18
CA ILE A 127 -9.39 41.53 14.12
C ILE A 127 -9.55 41.10 12.65
N SER A 128 -10.03 42.00 11.78
CA SER A 128 -10.24 41.71 10.36
C SER A 128 -8.95 41.30 9.62
N SER A 129 -7.80 41.90 9.96
CA SER A 129 -6.52 41.53 9.36
C SER A 129 -5.96 40.21 9.91
N LEU A 130 -6.37 39.79 11.11
CA LEU A 130 -5.96 38.52 11.71
C LEU A 130 -6.77 37.31 11.22
N ILE A 131 -8.03 37.50 10.81
CA ILE A 131 -8.89 36.41 10.31
C ILE A 131 -8.21 35.54 9.23
N PRO A 132 -7.67 36.09 8.13
CA PRO A 132 -7.05 35.27 7.09
C PRO A 132 -5.77 34.57 7.57
N VAL A 133 -4.99 35.22 8.46
CA VAL A 133 -3.76 34.66 9.03
C VAL A 133 -4.07 33.45 9.91
N ILE A 134 -5.04 33.60 10.83
CA ILE A 134 -5.47 32.53 11.73
C ILE A 134 -6.13 31.41 10.94
N SER A 135 -7.00 31.74 9.98
CA SER A 135 -7.67 30.74 9.14
C SER A 135 -6.67 29.90 8.34
N THR A 136 -5.66 30.53 7.73
CA THR A 136 -4.61 29.83 6.99
C THR A 136 -3.76 28.97 7.91
N SER A 137 -3.39 29.49 9.09
CA SER A 137 -2.58 28.74 10.06
C SER A 137 -3.32 27.50 10.60
N ILE A 138 -4.62 27.62 10.87
CA ILE A 138 -5.47 26.50 11.28
C ILE A 138 -5.60 25.49 10.14
N ALA A 139 -5.88 25.94 8.92
CA ALA A 139 -5.99 25.05 7.77
C ALA A 139 -4.70 24.26 7.52
N ASN A 140 -3.54 24.94 7.58
CA ASN A 140 -2.23 24.30 7.46
C ASN A 140 -2.02 23.27 8.56
N LYS A 141 -2.34 23.61 9.82
CA LYS A 141 -2.19 22.69 10.95
C LYS A 141 -3.04 21.43 10.80
N LEU A 142 -4.29 21.57 10.35
CA LEU A 142 -5.20 20.44 10.14
C LEU A 142 -4.74 19.56 8.98
N ASN A 143 -4.26 20.15 7.89
CA ASN A 143 -3.81 19.41 6.71
C ASN A 143 -2.44 18.73 6.91
N ASN A 144 -1.53 19.36 7.66
CA ASN A 144 -0.16 18.86 7.84
C ASN A 144 0.00 17.89 9.02
N ASN A 145 -0.98 17.82 9.92
CA ASN A 145 -0.89 17.00 11.12
C ASN A 145 -1.65 15.66 10.97
N VAL A 146 -1.52 15.02 9.81
CA VAL A 146 -2.07 13.69 9.56
C VAL A 146 -1.10 12.55 9.93
N SER A 147 0.10 12.86 10.39
CA SER A 147 1.13 11.85 10.73
C SER A 147 0.67 10.88 11.81
N TRP A 148 -0.13 11.33 12.78
CA TRP A 148 -0.69 10.45 13.80
C TRP A 148 -1.68 9.44 13.18
N LEU A 149 -2.52 9.90 12.25
CA LEU A 149 -3.52 9.07 11.57
C LEU A 149 -2.83 8.10 10.62
N GLU A 150 -1.81 8.57 9.89
CA GLU A 150 -0.99 7.71 9.05
C GLU A 150 -0.37 6.58 9.86
N ASN A 151 0.26 6.88 11.01
CA ASN A 151 0.86 5.87 11.88
C ASN A 151 -0.18 4.86 12.38
N GLU A 152 -1.35 5.33 12.80
CA GLU A 152 -2.44 4.48 13.29
C GLU A 152 -3.00 3.57 12.18
N ILE A 153 -3.21 4.11 10.98
CA ILE A 153 -3.63 3.33 9.80
C ILE A 153 -2.59 2.26 9.52
N ARG A 154 -1.30 2.63 9.46
CA ARG A 154 -0.21 1.69 9.19
C ARG A 154 -0.12 0.61 10.25
N GLU A 155 -0.22 0.95 11.53
CA GLU A 155 -0.23 -0.02 12.63
C GLU A 155 -1.41 -1.00 12.49
N THR A 156 -2.62 -0.46 12.30
CA THR A 156 -3.84 -1.26 12.14
C THR A 156 -3.78 -2.19 10.92
N LEU A 157 -3.27 -1.69 9.79
CA LEU A 157 -3.15 -2.47 8.57
C LEU A 157 -2.01 -3.48 8.65
N SER A 158 -0.93 -3.23 9.41
CA SER A 158 0.27 -4.09 9.47
C SER A 158 -0.02 -5.56 9.82
N TYR A 159 -1.08 -5.83 10.57
CA TYR A 159 -1.51 -7.18 10.94
C TYR A 159 -2.23 -7.93 9.80
N LYS A 160 -2.44 -7.29 8.65
CA LYS A 160 -3.16 -7.83 7.50
C LYS A 160 -2.20 -8.03 6.33
N SER A 161 -2.27 -9.21 5.72
CA SER A 161 -1.65 -9.43 4.41
C SER A 161 -2.65 -9.13 3.30
N PHE A 162 -2.20 -8.36 2.31
CA PHE A 162 -2.96 -7.97 1.12
C PHE A 162 -2.42 -8.64 -0.14
N GLN A 163 -2.35 -9.98 -0.09
CA GLN A 163 -1.90 -10.80 -1.22
C GLN A 163 -3.04 -11.56 -1.87
N GLN A 164 -3.95 -12.13 -1.07
CA GLN A 164 -5.08 -12.90 -1.60
C GLN A 164 -6.12 -11.97 -2.23
N PRO A 165 -6.81 -12.39 -3.32
CA PRO A 165 -7.67 -11.50 -4.08
C PRO A 165 -8.79 -10.83 -3.25
N ASP A 166 -9.39 -11.56 -2.32
CA ASP A 166 -10.47 -11.02 -1.50
C ASP A 166 -9.94 -10.01 -0.47
N LYS A 167 -8.73 -10.24 0.06
CA LYS A 167 -8.06 -9.29 0.98
C LYS A 167 -7.69 -7.98 0.28
N ILE A 168 -7.22 -8.06 -0.96
CA ILE A 168 -6.95 -6.87 -1.79
C ILE A 168 -8.25 -6.10 -2.05
N ALA A 169 -9.33 -6.79 -2.43
CA ALA A 169 -10.62 -6.13 -2.68
C ALA A 169 -11.18 -5.45 -1.43
N ASP A 170 -11.05 -6.09 -0.26
CA ASP A 170 -11.49 -5.51 1.02
C ASP A 170 -10.67 -4.27 1.40
N ALA A 171 -9.36 -4.30 1.17
CA ALA A 171 -8.48 -3.15 1.42
C ALA A 171 -8.81 -1.98 0.48
N ILE A 172 -8.95 -2.24 -0.82
CA ILE A 172 -9.30 -1.24 -1.84
C ILE A 172 -10.67 -0.61 -1.56
N ARG A 173 -11.60 -1.38 -0.98
CA ARG A 173 -12.94 -0.87 -0.62
C ARG A 173 -12.90 0.27 0.41
N LEU A 174 -11.82 0.39 1.19
CA LEU A 174 -11.59 1.52 2.09
C LEU A 174 -11.44 2.84 1.31
N ILE A 175 -10.99 2.80 0.06
CA ILE A 175 -10.65 4.00 -0.72
C ILE A 175 -11.39 4.12 -2.06
N SER A 176 -12.15 3.09 -2.45
CA SER A 176 -12.88 3.05 -3.72
C SER A 176 -14.19 2.30 -3.60
N GLY A 177 -15.26 2.85 -4.17
CA GLY A 177 -16.56 2.18 -4.28
C GLY A 177 -16.66 1.22 -5.47
N LYS A 178 -15.64 1.16 -6.34
CA LYS A 178 -15.63 0.31 -7.53
C LYS A 178 -15.50 -1.16 -7.15
N LYS A 179 -16.14 -2.04 -7.92
CA LYS A 179 -15.95 -3.48 -7.78
C LYS A 179 -14.65 -3.90 -8.48
N LEU A 180 -13.56 -3.88 -7.71
CA LEU A 180 -12.18 -4.04 -8.21
C LEU A 180 -12.03 -5.12 -9.30
N TRP A 181 -12.44 -6.36 -9.03
CA TRP A 181 -12.20 -7.46 -9.97
C TRP A 181 -13.03 -7.37 -11.25
N GLU A 182 -14.18 -6.69 -11.26
CA GLU A 182 -14.94 -6.43 -12.48
C GLU A 182 -14.20 -5.39 -13.34
N GLU A 183 -13.69 -4.32 -12.73
CA GLU A 183 -12.88 -3.29 -13.43
C GLU A 183 -11.56 -3.85 -13.98
N VAL A 184 -10.86 -4.65 -13.18
CA VAL A 184 -9.62 -5.32 -13.59
C VAL A 184 -9.90 -6.29 -14.73
N SER A 185 -11.01 -7.05 -14.67
CA SER A 185 -11.41 -7.98 -15.72
C SER A 185 -11.63 -7.29 -17.07
N VAL A 186 -12.28 -6.13 -17.05
CA VAL A 186 -12.50 -5.31 -18.26
C VAL A 186 -11.17 -4.81 -18.84
N LYS A 187 -10.27 -4.28 -17.99
CA LYS A 187 -8.98 -3.73 -18.45
C LYS A 187 -8.00 -4.80 -18.95
N ILE A 188 -7.91 -5.95 -18.28
CA ILE A 188 -7.02 -7.06 -18.67
C ILE A 188 -7.60 -7.87 -19.83
N GLY A 189 -8.93 -7.86 -20.02
CA GLY A 189 -9.60 -8.66 -21.05
C GLY A 189 -9.66 -10.15 -20.69
N LYS A 190 -9.66 -10.49 -19.40
CA LYS A 190 -9.79 -11.86 -18.87
C LYS A 190 -10.89 -11.93 -17.83
N PRO A 191 -11.60 -13.07 -17.68
CA PRO A 191 -12.61 -13.22 -16.63
C PRO A 191 -12.02 -12.95 -15.23
N ALA A 192 -12.76 -12.21 -14.39
CA ALA A 192 -12.38 -11.92 -13.01
C ALA A 192 -12.01 -13.18 -12.22
N LYS A 193 -12.72 -14.29 -12.46
CA LYS A 193 -12.47 -15.59 -11.84
C LYS A 193 -11.05 -16.10 -12.15
N ASP A 194 -10.63 -16.01 -13.41
CA ASP A 194 -9.35 -16.55 -13.87
C ASP A 194 -8.19 -15.69 -13.34
N ILE A 195 -8.37 -14.37 -13.32
CA ILE A 195 -7.39 -13.43 -12.73
C ILE A 195 -7.22 -13.72 -11.23
N LYS A 196 -8.33 -13.87 -10.50
CA LYS A 196 -8.30 -14.24 -9.08
C LYS A 196 -7.60 -15.58 -8.86
N GLN A 197 -7.92 -16.59 -9.67
CA GLN A 197 -7.32 -17.92 -9.55
C GLN A 197 -5.81 -17.90 -9.84
N GLN A 198 -5.38 -17.15 -10.86
CA GLN A 198 -3.96 -16.97 -11.17
C GLN A 198 -3.22 -16.29 -10.01
N LEU A 199 -3.78 -15.20 -9.45
CA LEU A 199 -3.20 -14.54 -8.29
C LEU A 199 -3.11 -15.48 -7.08
N SER A 200 -4.19 -16.20 -6.76
CA SER A 200 -4.18 -17.16 -5.64
C SER A 200 -3.13 -18.26 -5.84
N ALA A 201 -2.98 -18.81 -7.06
CA ALA A 201 -1.96 -19.81 -7.34
C ALA A 201 -0.53 -19.29 -7.11
N ILE A 202 -0.26 -18.03 -7.48
CA ILE A 202 1.04 -17.37 -7.24
C ILE A 202 1.28 -17.19 -5.73
N VAL A 203 0.28 -16.71 -4.99
CA VAL A 203 0.38 -16.52 -3.53
C VAL A 203 0.55 -17.86 -2.82
N ASP A 204 -0.14 -18.92 -3.24
CA ASP A 204 -0.01 -20.26 -2.69
C ASP A 204 1.37 -20.85 -2.96
N ARG A 205 1.92 -20.65 -4.17
CA ARG A 205 3.31 -21.04 -4.49
C ARG A 205 4.30 -20.30 -3.59
N ARG A 206 4.10 -19.01 -3.33
CA ARG A 206 4.92 -18.23 -2.40
C ARG A 206 4.76 -18.73 -0.96
N ASN A 207 3.57 -19.12 -0.53
CA ASN A 207 3.33 -19.65 0.81
C ASN A 207 4.07 -20.98 1.03
N LYS A 208 4.11 -21.85 0.02
CA LYS A 208 4.94 -23.06 0.08
C LYS A 208 6.41 -22.72 0.37
N ILE A 209 6.97 -21.70 -0.30
CA ILE A 209 8.35 -21.26 -0.07
C ILE A 209 8.53 -20.69 1.34
N ALA A 210 7.68 -19.74 1.71
CA ALA A 210 7.88 -18.91 2.90
C ALA A 210 7.45 -19.61 4.20
N HIS A 211 6.44 -20.49 4.16
CA HIS A 211 5.83 -21.08 5.33
C HIS A 211 6.01 -22.60 5.42
N GLU A 212 6.23 -23.29 4.30
CA GLU A 212 6.35 -24.76 4.25
C GLU A 212 7.77 -25.24 3.89
N ALA A 213 8.77 -24.34 3.97
CA ALA A 213 10.16 -24.59 3.59
C ALA A 213 10.35 -25.13 2.16
N ASP A 214 9.36 -24.86 1.31
CA ASP A 214 9.20 -25.37 -0.04
C ASP A 214 9.23 -26.90 -0.20
N ILE A 215 8.92 -27.65 0.85
CA ILE A 215 8.99 -29.11 0.82
C ILE A 215 7.80 -29.69 0.05
N ASP A 216 8.11 -30.59 -0.89
CA ASP A 216 7.10 -31.39 -1.58
C ASP A 216 6.84 -32.67 -0.77
N PRO A 217 5.64 -32.83 -0.17
CA PRO A 217 5.33 -33.98 0.68
C PRO A 217 5.11 -35.28 -0.12
N THR A 218 5.07 -35.22 -1.46
CA THR A 218 4.81 -36.40 -2.30
C THR A 218 6.05 -37.27 -2.52
N PHE A 219 7.26 -36.74 -2.24
CA PHE A 219 8.53 -37.43 -2.43
C PHE A 219 9.27 -37.68 -1.10
N ASN A 220 10.45 -38.31 -1.17
CA ASN A 220 11.33 -38.51 -0.01
C ASN A 220 11.73 -37.17 0.64
N ILE A 221 12.16 -37.24 1.91
CA ILE A 221 12.62 -36.09 2.72
C ILE A 221 13.62 -35.23 1.92
N GLY A 222 13.39 -33.91 1.91
CA GLY A 222 14.30 -32.92 1.34
C GLY A 222 14.00 -32.51 -0.10
N ASN A 223 13.05 -33.16 -0.78
CA ASN A 223 12.61 -32.71 -2.10
C ASN A 223 11.77 -31.43 -2.00
N ARG A 224 12.04 -30.50 -2.91
CA ARG A 224 11.35 -29.21 -2.98
C ARG A 224 10.44 -29.14 -4.19
N TRP A 225 9.40 -28.32 -4.11
CA TRP A 225 8.55 -28.03 -5.27
C TRP A 225 9.39 -27.51 -6.44
N ASN A 226 9.10 -27.99 -7.64
CA ASN A 226 9.78 -27.51 -8.85
C ASN A 226 9.59 -26.01 -9.03
N ILE A 227 10.61 -25.36 -9.58
CA ILE A 227 10.60 -23.95 -9.93
C ILE A 227 11.52 -23.74 -11.14
N ASP A 228 11.06 -22.94 -12.08
CA ASP A 228 11.82 -22.59 -13.27
C ASP A 228 11.64 -21.10 -13.59
N GLU A 229 12.46 -20.63 -14.51
CA GLU A 229 12.52 -19.24 -14.95
C GLU A 229 11.20 -18.75 -15.53
N LEU A 230 10.51 -19.62 -16.28
CA LEU A 230 9.27 -19.28 -16.95
C LEU A 230 8.16 -19.06 -15.93
N LEU A 231 8.00 -19.99 -14.97
CA LEU A 231 7.04 -19.88 -13.88
C LEU A 231 7.20 -18.57 -13.11
N VAL A 232 8.45 -18.23 -12.74
CA VAL A 232 8.70 -17.01 -11.96
C VAL A 232 8.53 -15.76 -12.81
N SER A 233 8.99 -15.75 -14.06
CA SER A 233 8.83 -14.60 -14.96
C SER A 233 7.35 -14.33 -15.25
N ASP A 234 6.57 -15.36 -15.55
CA ASP A 234 5.12 -15.25 -15.78
C ASP A 234 4.39 -14.73 -14.54
N ALA A 235 4.80 -15.17 -13.34
CA ALA A 235 4.23 -14.68 -12.09
C ALA A 235 4.56 -13.19 -11.86
N VAL A 236 5.80 -12.78 -12.12
CA VAL A 236 6.26 -11.39 -11.99
C VAL A 236 5.54 -10.47 -12.98
N ASP A 237 5.46 -10.88 -14.25
CA ASP A 237 4.79 -10.10 -15.29
C ASP A 237 3.29 -9.97 -15.02
N PHE A 238 2.66 -11.03 -14.52
CA PHE A 238 1.27 -10.97 -14.07
C PHE A 238 1.08 -10.01 -12.88
N ILE A 239 1.94 -10.09 -11.85
CA ILE A 239 1.87 -9.20 -10.68
C ILE A 239 2.04 -7.74 -11.12
N GLU A 240 2.99 -7.45 -12.01
CA GLU A 240 3.21 -6.10 -12.52
C GLU A 240 1.99 -5.60 -13.31
N GLN A 241 1.48 -6.39 -14.27
CA GLN A 241 0.28 -6.02 -15.02
C GLN A 241 -0.92 -5.78 -14.09
N LEU A 242 -1.09 -6.61 -13.07
CA LEU A 242 -2.15 -6.46 -12.09
C LEU A 242 -2.01 -5.14 -11.32
N VAL A 243 -0.84 -4.84 -10.77
CA VAL A 243 -0.61 -3.62 -9.99
C VAL A 243 -0.79 -2.36 -10.84
N GLU A 244 -0.26 -2.34 -12.05
CA GLU A 244 -0.45 -1.23 -12.99
C GLU A 244 -1.94 -1.04 -13.32
N THR A 245 -2.66 -2.13 -13.53
CA THR A 245 -4.11 -2.09 -13.81
C THR A 245 -4.89 -1.56 -12.61
N VAL A 246 -4.59 -2.06 -11.40
CA VAL A 246 -5.20 -1.58 -10.15
C VAL A 246 -4.93 -0.09 -9.96
N HIS A 247 -3.71 0.37 -10.21
CA HIS A 247 -3.36 1.78 -10.12
C HIS A 247 -4.17 2.66 -11.06
N GLN A 248 -4.35 2.24 -12.32
CA GLN A 248 -5.17 2.96 -13.30
C GLN A 248 -6.67 3.00 -12.98
N ILE A 249 -7.15 2.09 -12.12
CA ILE A 249 -8.56 2.03 -11.70
C ILE A 249 -8.84 3.02 -10.56
N LEU A 250 -7.85 3.25 -9.69
CA LEU A 250 -7.97 4.07 -8.48
C LEU A 250 -7.96 5.58 -8.78
#